data_AF-M1BQK0-F1
#
_entry.id   AF-M1BQK0-F1
#
_cell.length_a   1.000
_cell.length_b   1.000
_cell.length_c   1.000
_cell.angle_alpha   90.00
_cell.angle_beta   90.00
_cell.angle_gamma   90.00
#
_symmetry.space_group_name_H-M   'P 1'
#
loop_
_entity.id
_entity.type
_entity.pdbx_description
1 polymer ?
#
loop_
_entity_poly.entity_id
_entity_poly.type
_entity_poly.pdbx_seq_one_letter_code
_entity_poly.pdbx_strand_id
1 'polypeptide(L)'
;MQIVREYGSFSSYMWNYVNYKPIINRFRHPRNVPLRTPKAETISKDLLKKGFRFVGPVIVYSFMQAAGMTIDHLVDCIRHKDCVNLAERPWRHV
;
A
#
# COMPACT_ATOMS: atom_id res chain seq x y z
N MET A 1 10.02 0.20 -17.83
CA MET A 1 10.91 1.38 -17.99
C MET A 1 10.17 2.72 -17.95
N GLN A 2 8.92 2.84 -18.44
CA GLN A 2 8.15 4.10 -18.40
C GLN A 2 8.05 4.71 -16.99
N ILE A 3 7.65 3.92 -15.99
CA ILE A 3 7.51 4.40 -14.60
C ILE A 3 8.81 5.00 -14.06
N VAL A 4 9.94 4.33 -14.30
CA VAL A 4 11.25 4.82 -13.85
C VAL A 4 11.60 6.15 -14.51
N ARG A 5 11.23 6.36 -15.79
CA ARG A 5 11.44 7.64 -16.47
C ARG A 5 10.55 8.77 -15.95
N GLU A 6 9.29 8.48 -15.63
CA GLU A 6 8.31 9.49 -15.18
C GLU A 6 8.44 9.82 -13.68
N TYR A 7 8.75 8.83 -12.85
CA TYR A 7 8.71 8.92 -11.38
C TYR A 7 10.07 8.67 -10.72
N GLY A 8 11.13 8.41 -11.50
CA GLY A 8 12.47 8.06 -11.00
C GLY A 8 12.59 6.62 -10.50
N SER A 9 11.56 6.06 -9.87
CA SER A 9 11.55 4.67 -9.41
C SER A 9 10.13 4.09 -9.30
N PHE A 10 10.01 2.76 -9.25
CA PHE A 10 8.73 2.11 -8.96
C PHE A 10 8.26 2.39 -7.51
N SER A 11 9.20 2.50 -6.57
CA SER A 11 8.89 2.87 -5.17
C SER A 11 8.24 4.24 -5.11
N SER A 12 8.87 5.27 -5.67
CA SER A 12 8.34 6.64 -5.72
C SER A 12 6.95 6.68 -6.37
N TYR A 13 6.75 5.95 -7.47
CA TYR A 13 5.46 5.84 -8.13
C TYR A 13 4.37 5.25 -7.22
N MET A 14 4.63 4.12 -6.57
CA MET A 14 3.65 3.49 -5.69
C MET A 14 3.35 4.35 -4.45
N TRP A 15 4.39 4.86 -3.79
CA TRP A 15 4.24 5.67 -2.58
C TRP A 15 3.60 7.04 -2.81
N ASN A 16 3.68 7.58 -4.03
CA ASN A 16 2.95 8.78 -4.42
C ASN A 16 1.42 8.63 -4.26
N TYR A 17 0.85 7.44 -4.47
CA TYR A 17 -0.60 7.21 -4.30
C TYR A 17 -1.10 7.36 -2.86
N VAL A 18 -0.20 7.25 -1.88
CA VAL A 18 -0.48 7.40 -0.45
C VAL A 18 0.21 8.64 0.12
N ASN A 19 0.60 9.60 -0.72
CA ASN A 19 1.28 10.84 -0.32
C ASN A 19 2.50 10.56 0.58
N TYR A 20 3.23 9.48 0.31
CA TYR A 20 4.40 9.06 1.09
C TYR A 20 4.12 8.86 2.59
N LYS A 21 2.86 8.56 2.95
CA LYS A 21 2.45 8.24 4.31
C LYS A 21 1.63 6.96 4.31
N PRO A 22 2.05 5.92 5.06
CA PRO A 22 1.25 4.72 5.18
C PRO A 22 -0.17 5.02 5.68
N ILE A 23 -1.14 4.27 5.18
CA ILE A 23 -2.52 4.31 5.67
C ILE A 23 -2.58 3.41 6.91
N ILE A 24 -2.90 3.96 8.07
CA ILE A 24 -2.98 3.20 9.31
C ILE A 24 -4.45 2.89 9.61
N ASN A 25 -4.84 1.62 9.47
CA ASN A 25 -6.15 1.15 9.86
C ASN A 25 -6.14 0.62 11.30
N ARG A 26 -7.33 0.45 11.88
CA ARG A 26 -7.51 -0.03 13.27
C ARG A 26 -8.58 -1.10 13.35
N PHE A 27 -8.45 -2.14 12.54
CA PHE A 27 -9.41 -3.23 12.52
C PHE A 27 -9.35 -4.05 13.81
N ARG A 28 -10.52 -4.34 14.40
CA ARG A 28 -10.63 -5.24 15.56
C ARG A 28 -10.80 -6.71 15.18
N HIS A 29 -11.32 -6.98 13.98
CA HIS A 29 -11.65 -8.34 13.56
C HIS A 29 -11.17 -8.58 12.13
N PRO A 30 -10.67 -9.79 11.80
CA PRO A 30 -10.20 -10.12 10.44
C PRO A 30 -11.22 -9.83 9.35
N ARG A 31 -12.51 -10.13 9.62
CA ARG A 31 -13.61 -9.91 8.67
C ARG A 31 -13.84 -8.44 8.28
N ASN A 32 -13.30 -7.50 9.06
CA ASN A 32 -13.41 -6.07 8.77
C ASN A 32 -12.29 -5.60 7.83
N VAL A 33 -11.24 -6.39 7.64
CA VAL A 33 -10.18 -6.10 6.68
C VAL A 33 -10.75 -6.32 5.28
N PRO A 34 -10.84 -5.28 4.44
CA PRO A 34 -11.43 -5.44 3.12
C PRO A 34 -10.51 -6.23 2.19
N LEU A 35 -11.07 -6.95 1.22
CA LEU A 35 -10.26 -7.64 0.19
C LEU A 35 -9.64 -6.66 -0.83
N ARG A 36 -10.24 -5.48 -0.98
CA ARG A 36 -9.79 -4.40 -1.88
C ARG A 36 -10.28 -3.05 -1.36
N THR A 37 -9.64 -1.98 -1.80
CA THR A 37 -10.05 -0.60 -1.48
C THR A 37 -10.18 0.24 -2.74
N PRO A 38 -10.94 1.35 -2.72
CA PRO A 38 -11.00 2.29 -3.85
C PRO A 38 -9.61 2.77 -4.30
N LYS A 39 -8.67 2.89 -3.36
CA LYS A 39 -7.27 3.23 -3.65
C LYS A 39 -6.57 2.11 -4.45
N ALA A 40 -6.68 0.86 -4.01
CA ALA A 40 -6.13 -0.28 -4.72
C ALA A 40 -6.77 -0.47 -6.11
N GLU A 41 -8.06 -0.17 -6.27
CA GLU A 41 -8.73 -0.17 -7.58
C GLU A 41 -8.17 0.88 -8.53
N THR A 42 -7.85 2.06 -8.00
CA THR A 42 -7.25 3.16 -8.78
C THR A 42 -5.85 2.77 -9.25
N ILE A 43 -5.02 2.26 -8.33
CA ILE A 43 -3.66 1.81 -8.64
C ILE A 43 -3.68 0.63 -9.62
N SER A 44 -4.55 -0.36 -9.41
CA SER A 44 -4.75 -1.50 -10.31
C SER A 44 -5.05 -1.06 -11.73
N LYS A 45 -5.99 -0.13 -11.92
CA LYS A 45 -6.33 0.41 -13.24
C LYS A 45 -5.14 1.11 -13.89
N ASP A 46 -4.35 1.85 -13.14
CA ASP A 46 -3.18 2.55 -13.69
C ASP A 46 -2.05 1.59 -14.05
N LEU A 47 -1.76 0.60 -13.20
CA LEU A 47 -0.80 -0.46 -13.49
C LEU A 47 -1.17 -1.24 -14.74
N LEU A 48 -2.46 -1.59 -14.92
CA LEU A 48 -2.95 -2.21 -16.16
C LEU A 48 -2.68 -1.33 -17.39
N LYS A 49 -2.95 -0.02 -17.32
CA LYS A 49 -2.65 0.93 -18.40
C LYS A 49 -1.16 1.02 -18.71
N LYS A 50 -0.30 0.86 -17.69
CA LYS A 50 1.16 0.85 -17.82
C LYS A 50 1.73 -0.52 -18.21
N GLY A 51 0.87 -1.47 -18.59
CA GLY A 51 1.25 -2.75 -19.19
C GLY A 51 1.54 -3.87 -18.19
N PHE A 52 1.31 -3.66 -16.89
CA PHE A 52 1.42 -4.73 -15.91
C PHE A 52 0.27 -5.74 -16.09
N ARG A 53 0.55 -7.01 -15.79
CA ARG A 53 -0.40 -8.11 -15.82
C ARG A 53 -0.57 -8.69 -14.43
N PHE A 54 -1.69 -9.36 -14.15
CA PHE A 54 -2.01 -9.94 -12.83
C PHE A 54 -1.99 -8.91 -11.70
N VAL A 55 -2.43 -7.69 -11.98
CA VAL A 55 -2.50 -6.57 -11.02
C VAL A 55 -3.94 -6.22 -10.69
N GLY A 56 -4.79 -7.23 -10.48
CA GLY A 56 -6.18 -7.00 -10.06
C GLY A 56 -6.27 -6.28 -8.71
N PRO A 57 -7.38 -5.59 -8.39
CA PRO A 57 -7.47 -4.75 -7.18
C PRO A 57 -7.18 -5.47 -5.86
N VAL A 58 -7.55 -6.76 -5.76
CA VAL A 58 -7.24 -7.59 -4.58
C VAL A 58 -5.74 -7.82 -4.46
N ILE A 59 -5.07 -8.20 -5.56
CA ILE A 59 -3.61 -8.40 -5.59
C ILE A 59 -2.88 -7.11 -5.23
N VAL A 60 -3.33 -5.98 -5.78
CA VAL A 60 -2.75 -4.67 -5.48
C VAL A 60 -2.95 -4.30 -4.01
N TYR A 61 -4.11 -4.56 -3.43
CA TYR A 61 -4.34 -4.28 -2.02
C TYR A 61 -3.48 -5.18 -1.12
N SER A 62 -3.37 -6.48 -1.44
CA SER A 62 -2.45 -7.39 -0.73
C SER A 62 -0.99 -6.95 -0.85
N PHE A 63 -0.57 -6.44 -2.01
CA PHE A 63 0.76 -5.84 -2.16
C PHE A 63 0.93 -4.61 -1.27
N MET A 64 -0.06 -3.70 -1.22
CA MET A 64 -0.01 -2.52 -0.36
C MET A 64 0.13 -2.90 1.12
N GLN A 65 -0.56 -3.96 1.56
CA GLN A 65 -0.47 -4.49 2.92
C GLN A 65 0.94 -5.04 3.19
N ALA A 66 1.44 -5.91 2.30
CA ALA A 66 2.76 -6.55 2.45
C ALA A 66 3.93 -5.53 2.38
N ALA A 67 3.81 -4.52 1.53
CA ALA A 67 4.82 -3.47 1.36
C ALA A 67 4.77 -2.39 2.46
N GLY A 68 3.82 -2.48 3.40
CA GLY A 68 3.65 -1.51 4.49
C GLY A 68 3.08 -0.17 4.06
N MET A 69 2.49 -0.09 2.86
CA MET A 69 1.75 1.10 2.41
C MET A 69 0.41 1.24 3.13
N THR A 70 -0.15 0.12 3.60
CA THR A 70 -1.25 0.10 4.56
C THR A 70 -0.88 -0.80 5.74
N ILE A 71 -1.18 -0.35 6.95
CA ILE A 71 -0.99 -1.10 8.19
C ILE A 71 -2.35 -1.66 8.58
N ASP A 72 -2.55 -2.93 8.22
CA ASP A 72 -3.81 -3.65 8.43
C ASP A 72 -3.72 -4.72 9.53
N HIS A 73 -2.60 -4.75 10.27
CA HIS A 73 -2.52 -5.54 11.49
C HIS A 73 -3.71 -5.20 12.39
N LEU A 74 -4.35 -6.25 12.94
CA LEU A 74 -5.44 -6.05 13.90
C LEU A 74 -4.90 -5.33 15.14
N VAL A 75 -5.75 -4.56 15.80
CA VAL A 75 -5.33 -3.74 16.96
C VAL A 75 -4.78 -4.57 18.13
N ASP A 76 -5.14 -5.85 18.21
CA ASP A 76 -4.69 -6.83 19.21
C ASP A 76 -3.48 -7.67 18.74
N CYS A 77 -3.03 -7.50 17.49
CA CYS A 77 -1.83 -8.17 17.00
C CYS A 77 -0.59 -7.66 17.75
N ILE A 78 0.28 -8.58 18.18
CA ILE A 78 1.53 -8.27 18.90
C ILE A 78 2.44 -7.30 18.13
N ARG A 79 2.32 -7.24 16.80
CA ARG A 79 3.12 -6.36 15.92
C ARG A 79 2.45 -5.01 15.63
N HIS A 80 1.17 -4.83 15.95
CA HIS A 80 0.42 -3.63 15.56
C HIS A 80 1.10 -2.34 16.02
N LYS A 81 1.47 -2.26 17.30
CA LYS A 81 2.16 -1.08 17.86
C LYS A 81 3.47 -0.79 17.13
N ASP A 82 4.28 -1.81 16.88
CA ASP A 82 5.58 -1.63 16.21
C ASP A 82 5.42 -1.20 14.75
N CYS A 83 4.47 -1.78 14.03
CA CYS A 83 4.16 -1.41 12.64
C CYS A 83 3.63 0.03 12.54
N VAL A 84 2.76 0.44 13.47
CA VAL A 84 2.27 1.84 13.55
C VAL A 84 3.43 2.80 13.83
N ASN A 85 4.27 2.50 14.82
CA ASN A 85 5.43 3.33 15.14
C ASN A 85 6.42 3.46 13.97
N LEU A 86 6.60 2.40 13.18
CA LEU A 86 7.41 2.44 11.96
C LEU A 86 6.76 3.31 10.88
N ALA A 87 5.45 3.18 10.70
CA ALA A 87 4.68 3.91 9.70
C ALA A 87 4.60 5.42 9.97
N GLU A 88 4.62 5.83 11.24
CA GLU A 88 4.59 7.23 11.64
C GLU A 88 5.97 7.93 11.54
N ARG A 89 7.04 7.18 11.24
CA ARG A 89 8.36 7.78 11.03
C ARG A 89 8.33 8.66 9.78
N PRO A 90 9.04 9.81 9.79
CA PRO A 90 9.21 10.62 8.60
C PRO A 90 9.76 9.77 7.45
N TRP A 91 9.07 9.82 6.31
CA TRP A 91 9.47 9.07 5.13
C TRP A 91 10.86 9.54 4.68
N ARG A 92 11.83 8.64 4.70
CA ARG A 92 13.19 8.91 4.20
C ARG A 92 13.31 8.12 2.90
N HIS A 93 13.50 8.82 1.79
CA HIS A 93 13.83 8.18 0.52
C HIS A 93 15.07 7.31 0.71
N VAL A 94 14.89 5.99 0.72
CA VAL A 94 15.95 5.01 0.48
C VAL A 94 15.57 4.24 -0.77
#